data_AF-A0A7T7KU81-F1
#
_entry.id   AF-A0A7T7KU81-F1
#
_cell.length_a   1.000
_cell.length_b   1.000
_cell.length_c   1.000
_cell.angle_alpha   90.00
_cell.angle_beta   90.00
_cell.angle_gamma   90.00
#
_symmetry.space_group_name_H-M   'P 1'
#
loop_
_entity.id
_entity.type
_entity.pdbx_description
1 polymer ?
#
loop_
_entity_poly.entity_id
_entity_poly.type
_entity_poly.pdbx_seq_one_letter_code
_entity_poly.pdbx_strand_id
1 'polypeptide(L)'
;MKYMLLVCGDDTADTSGAAPVEPWVEEHGVQRGVRLHGHRLRLPAEAVTVRVRDGEVLRTDGPFAETKEYVAGFDILECDSLEEAVEVAAKHPVASFGAMEVRAFWEDGNAEEEIRRLDAELTAAGRERDFDRAMACYAPDVEVFHPVSGLEQRGIEALRKAEEMWFSTLAGPVEREVLEFRVRVDESIAFSHALVRMRATLVGGGSLDTTARVTTGYRAAGDRWQIVHQHTSVPFDAGITDAGVTGASAAG
;
A
#
# COMPACT_ATOMS: atom_id res chain seq x y z
N MET A 1 13.98 6.94 -4.53
CA MET A 1 14.24 5.49 -4.41
C MET A 1 14.60 5.17 -2.97
N LYS A 2 14.14 4.02 -2.47
CA LYS A 2 14.48 3.59 -1.10
C LYS A 2 15.79 2.79 -1.07
N TYR A 3 16.59 3.04 -0.04
CA TYR A 3 17.84 2.33 0.25
C TYR A 3 17.83 1.81 1.69
N MET A 4 18.26 0.57 1.91
CA MET A 4 18.61 0.04 3.23
C MET A 4 20.07 0.39 3.51
N LEU A 5 20.31 1.07 4.63
CA LEU A 5 21.62 1.37 5.17
C LEU A 5 21.86 0.49 6.39
N LEU A 6 22.70 -0.52 6.27
CA LEU A 6 23.16 -1.31 7.41
C LEU A 6 24.34 -0.60 8.07
N VAL A 7 24.20 -0.35 9.37
CA VAL A 7 25.23 0.28 10.19
C VAL A 7 26.06 -0.85 10.80
N CYS A 8 27.33 -0.98 10.41
CA CYS A 8 28.21 -2.03 10.89
C CYS A 8 29.17 -1.50 11.95
N GLY A 9 29.16 -2.09 13.14
CA GLY A 9 30.02 -1.75 14.27
C GLY A 9 31.10 -2.80 14.53
N ASP A 10 32.15 -2.39 15.25
CA ASP A 10 33.21 -3.24 15.80
C ASP A 10 33.29 -2.95 17.31
N ASP A 11 33.13 -4.01 18.13
CA ASP A 11 33.06 -3.92 19.60
C ASP A 11 34.43 -3.63 20.22
N THR A 12 35.48 -3.68 19.40
CA THR A 12 36.86 -3.38 19.77
C THR A 12 37.33 -2.01 19.30
N ALA A 13 36.52 -1.29 18.50
CA ALA A 13 36.88 0.04 18.01
C ALA A 13 36.86 1.09 19.13
N ASP A 14 37.87 1.98 19.13
CA ASP A 14 37.86 3.15 20.01
C ASP A 14 36.88 4.19 19.46
N THR A 15 35.75 4.33 20.14
CA THR A 15 34.67 5.27 19.79
C THR A 15 34.72 6.56 20.59
N SER A 16 35.75 6.78 21.43
CA SER A 16 35.83 7.95 22.32
C SER A 16 35.85 9.29 21.58
N GLY A 17 36.27 9.30 20.32
CA GLY A 17 36.24 10.47 19.43
C GLY A 17 35.04 10.54 18.47
N ALA A 18 34.10 9.60 18.55
CA ALA A 18 32.95 9.56 17.64
C ALA A 18 31.99 10.71 17.91
N ALA A 19 31.46 11.30 16.84
CA ALA A 19 30.38 12.28 16.94
C ALA A 19 29.08 11.61 17.43
N PRO A 20 28.23 12.34 18.18
CA PRO A 20 26.88 11.85 18.51
C PRO A 20 26.07 11.65 17.22
N VAL A 21 25.17 10.66 17.23
CA VAL A 21 24.34 10.28 16.07
C VAL A 21 23.08 11.13 15.95
N GLU A 22 22.62 11.69 17.07
CA GLU A 22 21.37 12.44 17.16
C GLU A 22 21.28 13.63 16.19
N PRO A 23 22.34 14.45 15.97
CA PRO A 23 22.30 15.52 14.97
C PRO A 23 22.11 15.00 13.55
N TRP A 24 22.73 13.87 13.21
CA TRP A 24 22.56 13.23 11.90
C TRP A 24 21.12 12.74 11.71
N VAL A 25 20.53 12.13 12.76
CA VAL A 25 19.13 11.69 12.74
C VAL A 25 18.17 12.86 12.57
N GLU A 26 18.39 13.97 13.27
CA GLU A 26 17.57 15.18 13.16
C GLU A 26 17.64 15.79 11.76
N GLU A 27 18.86 16.00 11.23
CA GLU A 27 19.06 16.57 9.89
C GLU A 27 18.40 15.68 8.82
N HIS A 28 18.74 14.40 8.80
CA HIS A 28 18.34 13.52 7.70
C HIS A 28 16.91 12.99 7.85
N GLY A 29 16.40 12.84 9.08
CA GLY A 29 15.04 12.38 9.33
C GLY A 29 14.01 13.51 9.32
N VAL A 30 14.20 14.53 10.17
CA VAL A 30 13.18 15.58 10.38
C VAL A 30 13.32 16.70 9.36
N GLN A 31 14.53 17.22 9.17
CA GLN A 31 14.74 18.43 8.37
C GLN A 31 14.70 18.13 6.87
N ARG A 32 15.37 17.05 6.45
CA ARG A 32 15.47 16.68 5.04
C ARG A 32 14.47 15.61 4.62
N GLY A 33 13.93 14.81 5.55
CA GLY A 33 13.01 13.71 5.22
C GLY A 33 13.65 12.55 4.46
N VAL A 34 14.99 12.53 4.32
CA VAL A 34 15.74 11.47 3.64
C VAL A 34 15.70 10.18 4.43
N ARG A 35 15.83 10.22 5.76
CA ARG A 35 15.79 9.03 6.62
C ARG A 35 14.35 8.73 7.03
N LEU A 36 13.75 7.70 6.45
CA LEU A 36 12.36 7.29 6.68
C LEU A 36 12.18 6.52 8.00
N HIS A 37 13.11 5.62 8.31
CA HIS A 37 13.06 4.78 9.49
C HIS A 37 14.46 4.35 9.91
N GLY A 38 14.64 3.99 11.18
CA GLY A 38 15.85 3.31 11.60
C GLY A 38 16.00 3.22 13.10
N HIS A 39 16.71 2.18 13.55
CA HIS A 39 16.88 1.87 14.96
C HIS A 39 18.24 1.26 15.23
N ARG A 40 18.78 1.55 16.41
CA ARG A 40 19.93 0.84 16.97
C ARG A 40 19.50 -0.55 17.41
N LEU A 41 20.37 -1.53 17.17
CA LEU A 41 20.21 -2.88 17.70
C LEU A 41 20.85 -2.99 19.09
N ARG A 42 20.44 -4.02 19.83
CA ARG A 42 21.13 -4.41 21.06
C ARG A 42 22.52 -4.95 20.75
N LEU A 43 23.37 -5.03 21.78
CA LEU A 43 24.74 -5.52 21.62
C LEU A 43 24.75 -6.95 21.05
N PRO A 44 25.81 -7.35 20.30
CA PRO A 44 25.93 -8.69 19.72
C PRO A 44 25.65 -9.83 20.69
N ALA A 45 26.07 -9.70 21.96
CA ALA A 45 25.84 -10.70 23.00
C ALA A 45 24.36 -10.95 23.35
N GLU A 46 23.45 -10.05 22.98
CA GLU A 46 22.00 -10.20 23.15
C GLU A 46 21.32 -10.77 21.89
N ALA A 47 22.08 -10.98 20.81
CA ALA A 47 21.54 -11.46 19.56
C ALA A 47 21.24 -12.97 19.62
N VAL A 48 20.16 -13.36 18.94
CA VAL A 48 19.80 -14.76 18.76
C VAL A 48 19.67 -15.02 17.28
N THR A 49 20.42 -15.99 16.79
CA THR A 49 20.25 -16.51 15.44
C THR A 49 19.24 -17.65 15.47
N VAL A 50 18.26 -17.57 14.58
CA VAL A 50 17.26 -18.62 14.39
C VAL A 50 17.45 -19.22 13.00
N ARG A 51 17.51 -20.55 12.91
CA ARG A 51 17.51 -21.31 11.66
C ARG A 51 16.41 -22.35 11.72
N VAL A 52 15.77 -22.64 10.60
CA VAL A 52 14.84 -23.77 10.49
C VAL A 52 15.46 -24.81 9.57
N ARG A 53 15.54 -26.06 10.03
CA ARG A 53 16.03 -27.18 9.24
C ARG A 53 15.13 -28.38 9.48
N ASP A 54 14.64 -28.98 8.40
CA ASP A 54 13.75 -30.15 8.45
C ASP A 54 12.51 -29.96 9.35
N GLY A 55 12.01 -28.72 9.44
CA GLY A 55 10.86 -28.34 10.28
C GLY A 55 11.21 -28.03 11.75
N GLU A 56 12.46 -28.21 12.17
CA GLU A 56 12.91 -27.88 13.52
C GLU A 56 13.51 -26.48 13.61
N VAL A 57 13.16 -25.75 14.66
CA VAL A 57 13.72 -24.43 14.97
C VAL A 57 15.00 -24.59 15.77
N LEU A 58 16.14 -24.30 15.15
CA LEU A 58 17.44 -24.21 15.80
C LEU A 58 17.69 -22.78 16.24
N ARG A 59 17.83 -22.58 17.55
CA ARG A 59 18.20 -21.30 18.16
C ARG A 59 19.66 -21.39 18.59
N THR A 60 20.48 -20.47 18.10
CA THR A 60 21.87 -20.31 18.53
C THR A 60 22.10 -18.89 19.00
N ASP A 61 22.91 -18.70 20.03
CA ASP A 61 23.35 -17.37 20.40
C ASP A 61 24.13 -16.77 19.21
N GLY A 62 23.72 -15.58 18.80
CA GLY A 62 24.27 -14.83 17.66
C GLY A 62 25.29 -13.79 18.12
N PRO A 63 25.72 -12.88 17.23
CA PRO A 63 25.08 -12.49 15.97
C PRO A 63 25.33 -13.45 14.81
N PHE A 64 24.55 -13.31 13.74
CA PHE A 64 24.77 -13.99 12.47
C PHE A 64 25.91 -13.29 11.71
N ALA A 65 27.16 -13.52 12.13
CA ALA A 65 28.40 -13.40 11.36
C ALA A 65 29.59 -13.55 12.33
N GLU A 66 30.40 -14.61 12.18
CA GLU A 66 31.73 -14.71 12.79
C GLU A 66 32.73 -13.82 12.01
N THR A 67 32.47 -12.51 12.00
CA THR A 67 33.39 -11.49 11.50
C THR A 67 33.63 -10.46 12.61
N LYS A 68 34.70 -9.67 12.52
CA LYS A 68 34.95 -8.57 13.48
C LYS A 68 33.83 -7.51 13.47
N GLU A 69 33.09 -7.43 12.37
CA GLU A 69 32.02 -6.48 12.16
C GLU A 69 30.66 -7.13 12.41
N TYR A 70 29.77 -6.42 13.10
CA TYR A 70 28.38 -6.81 13.35
C TYR A 70 27.43 -5.68 12.94
N VAL A 71 26.17 -6.00 12.63
CA VAL A 71 25.15 -4.96 12.37
C VAL A 71 24.73 -4.31 13.68
N ALA A 72 25.09 -3.05 13.87
CA ALA A 72 24.78 -2.22 15.05
C ALA A 72 23.43 -1.48 14.93
N GLY A 73 22.88 -1.39 13.71
CA GLY A 73 21.65 -0.67 13.42
C GLY A 73 21.31 -0.73 11.94
N PHE A 74 20.15 -0.18 11.59
CA PHE A 74 19.77 0.04 10.20
C PHE A 74 18.98 1.34 10.04
N ASP A 75 19.03 1.90 8.84
CA ASP A 75 18.19 3.01 8.40
C ASP A 75 17.60 2.73 7.01
N ILE A 76 16.41 3.25 6.72
CA ILE A 76 15.83 3.29 5.38
C ILE A 76 15.92 4.73 4.88
N LEU A 77 16.58 4.94 3.75
CA LEU A 77 16.78 6.26 3.13
C LEU A 77 15.93 6.39 1.87
N GLU A 78 15.27 7.52 1.66
CA GLU A 78 14.67 7.95 0.39
C GLU A 78 15.60 8.97 -0.28
N CYS A 79 16.23 8.57 -1.38
CA CYS A 79 17.18 9.38 -2.13
C CYS A 79 16.86 9.35 -3.63
N ASP A 80 17.28 10.36 -4.36
CA ASP A 80 17.11 10.44 -5.81
C ASP A 80 18.08 9.48 -6.54
N SER A 81 19.17 9.08 -5.90
CA SER A 81 20.17 8.18 -6.47
C SER A 81 20.99 7.44 -5.40
N LEU A 82 21.73 6.40 -5.84
CA LEU A 82 22.68 5.69 -4.98
C LEU A 82 23.80 6.61 -4.51
N GLU A 83 24.23 7.55 -5.36
CA GLU A 83 25.27 8.52 -5.01
C GLU A 83 24.84 9.39 -3.83
N GLU A 84 23.61 9.92 -3.87
CA GLU A 84 23.06 10.70 -2.76
C GLU A 84 22.94 9.83 -1.48
N ALA A 85 22.50 8.57 -1.62
CA ALA A 85 22.43 7.66 -0.48
C ALA A 85 23.82 7.40 0.14
N VAL A 86 24.86 7.28 -0.69
CA VAL A 86 26.26 7.16 -0.25
C VAL A 86 26.73 8.44 0.43
N GLU A 87 26.43 9.62 -0.11
CA GLU A 87 26.78 10.90 0.52
C GLU A 87 26.15 11.07 1.91
N VAL A 88 24.91 10.61 2.06
CA VAL A 88 24.18 10.63 3.34
C VAL A 88 24.80 9.63 4.32
N ALA A 89 25.08 8.40 3.86
CA ALA A 89 25.73 7.36 4.66
C ALA A 89 27.15 7.77 5.12
N ALA A 90 27.93 8.44 4.27
CA ALA A 90 29.28 8.90 4.58
C ALA A 90 29.33 9.94 5.72
N LYS A 91 28.21 10.62 6.00
CA LYS A 91 28.08 11.57 7.10
C LYS A 91 27.63 10.93 8.42
N HIS A 92 27.21 9.66 8.39
CA HIS A 92 26.79 8.95 9.59
C HIS A 92 28.00 8.73 10.51
N PRO A 93 27.93 9.01 11.82
CA PRO A 93 29.11 8.93 12.69
C PRO A 93 29.81 7.57 12.73
N VAL A 94 29.07 6.47 12.59
CA VAL A 94 29.67 5.12 12.52
C VAL A 94 30.55 4.94 11.29
N ALA A 95 30.35 5.69 10.20
CA ALA A 95 31.21 5.62 9.02
C ALA A 95 32.67 6.00 9.33
N SER A 96 32.96 6.68 10.44
CA SER A 96 34.33 7.05 10.82
C SER A 96 35.10 5.97 11.60
N PHE A 97 34.41 4.96 12.14
CA PHE A 97 35.03 3.92 12.98
C PHE A 97 34.49 2.49 12.75
N GLY A 98 33.50 2.35 11.88
CA GLY A 98 32.94 1.09 11.42
C GLY A 98 32.71 1.12 9.91
N ALA A 99 31.77 0.34 9.43
CA ALA A 99 31.41 0.28 8.01
C ALA A 99 29.91 0.54 7.81
N MET A 100 29.53 0.92 6.60
CA MET A 100 28.14 1.18 6.25
C MET A 100 27.84 0.48 4.92
N GLU A 101 26.86 -0.43 4.88
CA GLU A 101 26.40 -1.06 3.63
C GLU A 101 25.12 -0.38 3.16
N VAL A 102 25.18 0.31 2.02
CA VAL A 102 24.02 0.94 1.37
C VAL A 102 23.54 0.07 0.23
N ARG A 103 22.26 -0.32 0.23
CA ARG A 103 21.66 -1.13 -0.84
C ARG A 103 20.31 -0.58 -1.24
N ALA A 104 20.07 -0.46 -2.54
CA ALA A 104 18.75 -0.14 -3.04
C ALA A 104 17.77 -1.26 -2.65
N PHE A 105 16.54 -0.87 -2.34
CA PHE A 105 15.42 -1.80 -2.44
C PHE A 105 15.22 -2.16 -3.92
N TRP A 106 14.61 -3.31 -4.16
CA TRP A 106 14.10 -3.61 -5.49
C TRP A 106 13.13 -2.49 -5.90
N GLU A 107 13.13 -2.12 -7.18
CA GLU A 107 12.09 -1.22 -7.68
C GLU A 107 10.74 -1.91 -7.47
N ASP A 108 9.92 -1.35 -6.59
CA ASP A 108 8.49 -1.63 -6.62
C ASP A 108 8.02 -1.15 -8.01
N GLY A 109 7.70 -2.07 -8.92
CA GLY A 109 7.12 -1.71 -10.22
C GLY A 109 5.97 -0.72 -9.98
N ASN A 110 5.81 0.28 -10.84
CA ASN A 110 4.96 1.46 -10.60
C ASN A 110 3.54 1.08 -10.13
N ALA A 111 3.37 0.96 -8.82
CA ALA A 111 2.19 0.35 -8.21
C ALA A 111 0.93 1.17 -8.50
N GLU A 112 1.06 2.50 -8.54
CA GLU A 112 -0.04 3.38 -8.94
C GLU A 112 -0.47 3.16 -10.39
N GLU A 113 0.48 2.93 -11.30
CA GLU A 113 0.19 2.68 -12.71
C GLU A 113 -0.48 1.31 -12.91
N GLU A 114 -0.01 0.28 -12.21
CA GLU A 114 -0.67 -1.04 -12.21
C GLU A 114 -2.08 -0.98 -11.59
N ILE A 115 -2.28 -0.23 -10.50
CA ILE A 115 -3.61 0.00 -9.91
C ILE A 115 -4.53 0.75 -10.88
N ARG A 116 -4.02 1.75 -11.58
CA ARG A 116 -4.79 2.46 -12.63
C ARG A 116 -5.14 1.54 -13.79
N ARG A 117 -4.25 0.63 -14.15
CA ARG A 117 -4.49 -0.39 -15.18
C ARG A 117 -5.59 -1.36 -14.76
N LEU A 118 -5.63 -1.79 -13.49
CA LEU A 118 -6.72 -2.63 -12.97
C LEU A 118 -8.08 -1.92 -13.09
N ASP A 119 -8.17 -0.64 -12.73
CA ASP A 119 -9.43 0.11 -12.83
C ASP A 119 -9.87 0.32 -14.30
N ALA A 120 -8.91 0.58 -15.19
CA ALA A 120 -9.17 0.66 -16.62
C ALA A 120 -9.64 -0.69 -17.19
N GLU A 121 -9.06 -1.80 -16.74
CA GLU A 121 -9.46 -3.14 -17.14
C GLU A 121 -10.88 -3.49 -16.67
N LEU A 122 -11.25 -3.14 -15.42
CA LEU A 122 -12.64 -3.28 -14.94
C LEU A 122 -13.63 -2.48 -15.80
N THR A 123 -13.24 -1.29 -16.24
CA THR A 123 -14.07 -0.44 -17.13
C THR A 123 -14.27 -1.10 -18.48
N ALA A 124 -13.20 -1.60 -19.10
CA ALA A 124 -13.25 -2.25 -20.40
C ALA A 124 -14.02 -3.57 -20.34
N ALA A 125 -13.70 -4.44 -19.38
CA ALA A 125 -14.36 -5.72 -19.17
C ALA A 125 -15.86 -5.56 -18.90
N GLY A 126 -16.26 -4.60 -18.05
CA GLY A 126 -17.66 -4.30 -17.80
C GLY A 126 -18.41 -3.80 -19.04
N ARG A 127 -17.78 -2.95 -19.87
CA ARG A 127 -18.37 -2.48 -21.13
C ARG A 127 -18.63 -3.62 -22.11
N GLU A 128 -17.70 -4.59 -22.16
CA GLU A 128 -17.75 -5.76 -23.05
C GLU A 128 -18.55 -6.93 -22.46
N ARG A 129 -18.92 -6.85 -21.17
CA ARG A 129 -19.52 -7.94 -20.37
C ARG A 129 -18.64 -9.19 -20.33
N ASP A 130 -17.32 -8.99 -20.30
CA ASP A 130 -16.34 -10.05 -20.13
C ASP A 130 -16.07 -10.25 -18.62
N PHE A 131 -16.86 -11.11 -17.99
CA PHE A 131 -16.73 -11.40 -16.56
C PHE A 131 -15.44 -12.15 -16.23
N ASP A 132 -14.83 -12.87 -17.19
CA ASP A 132 -13.56 -13.55 -16.95
C ASP A 132 -12.44 -12.54 -16.76
N ARG A 133 -12.39 -11.51 -17.63
CA ARG A 133 -11.45 -10.39 -17.50
C ARG A 133 -11.71 -9.55 -16.25
N ALA A 134 -12.98 -9.27 -15.94
CA ALA A 134 -13.32 -8.54 -14.71
C ALA A 134 -12.87 -9.29 -13.46
N MET A 135 -13.17 -10.59 -13.36
CA MET A 135 -12.80 -11.40 -12.20
C MET A 135 -11.28 -11.58 -12.05
N ALA A 136 -10.51 -11.54 -13.15
CA ALA A 136 -9.05 -11.61 -13.10
C ALA A 136 -8.39 -10.41 -12.38
N CYS A 137 -9.10 -9.29 -12.22
CA CYS A 137 -8.63 -8.12 -11.48
C CYS A 137 -8.72 -8.29 -9.94
N TYR A 138 -9.49 -9.26 -9.47
CA TYR A 138 -9.78 -9.48 -8.05
C TYR A 138 -8.98 -10.66 -7.49
N ALA A 139 -8.74 -10.63 -6.18
CA ALA A 139 -8.22 -11.78 -5.45
C ALA A 139 -9.33 -12.84 -5.23
N PRO A 140 -9.00 -14.14 -5.13
CA PRO A 140 -9.99 -15.20 -4.90
C PRO A 140 -10.84 -14.99 -3.63
N ASP A 141 -10.25 -14.35 -2.61
CA ASP A 141 -10.80 -14.05 -1.29
C ASP A 141 -11.42 -12.65 -1.18
N VAL A 142 -11.72 -11.97 -2.30
CA VAL A 142 -12.25 -10.59 -2.30
C VAL A 142 -13.54 -10.45 -1.47
N GLU A 143 -13.66 -9.34 -0.75
CA GLU A 143 -14.90 -8.91 -0.10
C GLU A 143 -15.45 -7.65 -0.76
N VAL A 144 -16.69 -7.69 -1.24
CA VAL A 144 -17.33 -6.56 -1.94
C VAL A 144 -18.63 -6.15 -1.27
N PHE A 145 -18.79 -4.85 -1.04
CA PHE A 145 -20.06 -4.22 -0.68
C PHE A 145 -20.60 -3.46 -1.88
N HIS A 146 -21.76 -3.89 -2.36
CA HIS A 146 -22.35 -3.36 -3.60
C HIS A 146 -23.86 -3.08 -3.41
N PRO A 147 -24.37 -1.93 -3.88
CA PRO A 147 -25.69 -1.45 -3.47
C PRO A 147 -26.85 -2.23 -4.08
N VAL A 148 -26.63 -3.02 -5.14
CA VAL A 148 -27.72 -3.66 -5.92
C VAL A 148 -27.63 -5.18 -6.00
N SER A 149 -26.65 -5.81 -5.36
CA SER A 149 -26.45 -7.27 -5.39
C SER A 149 -26.47 -7.93 -4.01
N GLY A 150 -27.05 -7.26 -3.02
CA GLY A 150 -27.07 -7.68 -1.61
C GLY A 150 -26.00 -6.95 -0.77
N LEU A 151 -26.06 -7.08 0.55
CA LEU A 151 -25.21 -6.32 1.47
C LEU A 151 -23.71 -6.59 1.28
N GLU A 152 -23.36 -7.85 0.98
CA GLU A 152 -21.97 -8.27 0.81
C GLU A 152 -21.83 -9.46 -0.15
N GLN A 153 -20.69 -9.54 -0.83
CA GLN A 153 -20.24 -10.68 -1.62
C GLN A 153 -18.86 -11.09 -1.10
N ARG A 154 -18.74 -12.34 -0.64
CA ARG A 154 -17.48 -12.89 -0.13
C ARG A 154 -16.95 -13.96 -1.08
N GLY A 155 -15.75 -13.74 -1.59
CA GLY A 155 -15.08 -14.58 -2.57
C GLY A 155 -15.50 -14.31 -4.01
N ILE A 156 -14.62 -14.71 -4.93
CA ILE A 156 -14.73 -14.39 -6.35
C ILE A 156 -15.98 -15.00 -7.03
N GLU A 157 -16.42 -16.18 -6.60
CA GLU A 157 -17.59 -16.85 -7.17
C GLU A 157 -18.89 -16.11 -6.81
N ALA A 158 -19.00 -15.62 -5.58
CA ALA A 158 -20.14 -14.84 -5.13
C ALA A 158 -20.21 -13.49 -5.85
N LEU A 159 -19.05 -12.84 -6.04
CA LEU A 159 -18.93 -11.61 -6.81
C LEU A 159 -19.35 -11.82 -8.27
N ARG A 160 -18.82 -12.84 -8.94
CA ARG A 160 -19.19 -13.16 -10.33
C ARG A 160 -20.70 -13.31 -10.50
N LYS A 161 -21.33 -14.11 -9.62
CA LYS A 161 -22.79 -14.34 -9.68
C LYS A 161 -23.58 -13.04 -9.48
N ALA A 162 -23.13 -12.17 -8.58
CA ALA A 162 -23.71 -10.86 -8.34
C ALA A 162 -23.60 -9.94 -9.56
N GLU A 163 -22.43 -9.89 -10.20
CA GLU A 163 -22.23 -9.11 -11.42
C GLU A 163 -23.05 -9.64 -12.59
N GLU A 164 -23.03 -10.95 -12.87
CA GLU A 164 -23.83 -11.57 -13.92
C GLU A 164 -25.32 -11.26 -13.74
N MET A 165 -25.82 -11.37 -12.49
CA MET A 165 -27.20 -11.03 -12.16
C MET A 165 -27.49 -9.55 -12.42
N TRP A 166 -26.62 -8.64 -11.97
CA TRP A 166 -26.80 -7.20 -12.19
C TRP A 166 -26.79 -6.85 -13.68
N PHE A 167 -25.80 -7.32 -14.43
CA PHE A 167 -25.66 -7.05 -15.87
C PHE A 167 -26.78 -7.67 -16.71
N SER A 168 -27.43 -8.75 -16.23
CA SER A 168 -28.62 -9.31 -16.88
C SER A 168 -29.81 -8.34 -16.91
N THR A 169 -29.83 -7.35 -16.00
CA THR A 169 -30.88 -6.30 -15.95
C THR A 169 -30.60 -5.13 -16.89
N LEU A 170 -29.43 -5.08 -17.53
CA LEU A 170 -29.00 -3.95 -18.36
C LEU A 170 -29.15 -4.28 -19.84
N ALA A 171 -29.61 -3.31 -20.63
CA ALA A 171 -29.66 -3.35 -22.08
C ALA A 171 -28.43 -2.63 -22.66
N GLY A 172 -27.58 -3.35 -23.38
CA GLY A 172 -26.38 -2.78 -24.03
C GLY A 172 -25.20 -2.51 -23.08
N PRO A 173 -24.18 -1.78 -23.55
CA PRO A 173 -22.96 -1.51 -22.78
C PRO A 173 -23.25 -0.56 -21.60
N VAL A 174 -22.49 -0.73 -20.53
CA VAL A 174 -22.46 0.21 -19.41
C VAL A 174 -21.36 1.24 -19.67
N GLU A 175 -21.71 2.52 -19.59
CA GLU A 175 -20.72 3.59 -19.54
C GLU A 175 -20.28 3.80 -18.10
N ARG A 176 -18.99 3.67 -17.85
CA ARG A 176 -18.35 3.92 -16.55
C ARG A 176 -17.31 5.02 -16.74
N GLU A 177 -17.53 6.15 -16.08
CA GLU A 177 -16.65 7.32 -16.11
C GLU A 177 -16.09 7.55 -14.71
N VAL A 178 -14.76 7.50 -14.58
CA VAL A 178 -14.07 7.60 -13.29
C VAL A 178 -13.57 9.02 -13.08
N LEU A 179 -14.03 9.62 -11.99
CA LEU A 179 -13.79 11.01 -11.61
C LEU A 179 -13.02 11.04 -10.29
N GLU A 180 -12.07 11.98 -10.17
CA GLU A 180 -11.29 12.20 -8.95
C GLU A 180 -10.56 10.95 -8.41
N PHE A 181 -10.00 10.12 -9.30
CA PHE A 181 -9.34 8.87 -8.90
C PHE A 181 -8.01 9.13 -8.19
N ARG A 182 -8.01 8.90 -6.87
CA ARG A 182 -6.84 9.04 -6.01
C ARG A 182 -6.40 7.67 -5.52
N VAL A 183 -5.10 7.42 -5.58
CA VAL A 183 -4.45 6.18 -5.13
C VAL A 183 -3.46 6.51 -4.03
N ARG A 184 -3.37 5.64 -3.03
CA ARG A 184 -2.37 5.67 -1.97
C ARG A 184 -1.77 4.28 -1.87
N VAL A 185 -0.46 4.19 -2.04
CA VAL A 185 0.29 2.93 -1.96
C VAL A 185 1.18 2.97 -0.73
N ASP A 186 1.20 1.87 0.01
CA ASP A 186 2.10 1.62 1.11
C ASP A 186 2.61 0.17 1.02
N GLU A 187 3.81 0.01 0.46
CA GLU A 187 4.46 -1.28 0.22
C GLU A 187 3.55 -2.27 -0.53
N SER A 188 3.03 -3.28 0.17
CA SER A 188 2.24 -4.38 -0.39
C SER A 188 0.73 -4.15 -0.31
N ILE A 189 0.29 -3.01 0.22
CA ILE A 189 -1.11 -2.63 0.35
C ILE A 189 -1.32 -1.27 -0.32
N ALA A 190 -2.50 -1.10 -0.91
CA ALA A 190 -2.90 0.20 -1.41
C ALA A 190 -4.40 0.39 -1.21
N PHE A 191 -4.83 1.63 -1.22
CA PHE A 191 -6.25 1.95 -1.35
C PHE A 191 -6.44 3.07 -2.37
N SER A 192 -7.60 3.07 -3.00
CA SER A 192 -8.04 4.15 -3.87
C SER A 192 -9.45 4.58 -3.51
N HIS A 193 -9.77 5.80 -3.90
CA HIS A 193 -11.15 6.27 -3.89
C HIS A 193 -11.44 7.14 -5.12
N ALA A 194 -12.68 7.05 -5.61
CA ALA A 194 -13.17 7.81 -6.76
C ALA A 194 -14.67 8.11 -6.63
N LEU A 195 -15.09 9.13 -7.38
CA LEU A 195 -16.47 9.26 -7.84
C LEU A 195 -16.57 8.53 -9.17
N VAL A 196 -17.55 7.65 -9.34
CA VAL A 196 -17.74 6.88 -10.58
C VAL A 196 -19.13 7.14 -11.11
N ARG A 197 -19.23 7.82 -12.26
CA ARG A 197 -20.50 8.02 -12.94
C ARG A 197 -20.79 6.82 -13.81
N MET A 198 -21.95 6.21 -13.60
CA MET A 198 -22.43 5.06 -14.34
C MET A 198 -23.67 5.42 -15.14
N ARG A 199 -23.66 5.13 -16.43
CA ARG A 199 -24.83 5.24 -17.31
C ARG A 199 -25.11 3.90 -17.98
N ALA A 200 -26.36 3.47 -17.90
CA ALA A 200 -26.81 2.22 -18.52
C ALA A 200 -28.28 2.31 -18.92
N THR A 201 -28.69 1.54 -19.91
CA THR A 201 -30.12 1.33 -20.22
C THR A 201 -30.61 0.09 -19.49
N LEU A 202 -31.84 0.08 -18.98
CA LEU A 202 -32.42 -1.09 -18.31
C LEU A 202 -33.21 -1.96 -19.29
N VAL A 203 -33.20 -3.28 -19.06
CA VAL A 203 -34.09 -4.21 -19.76
C VAL A 203 -35.53 -3.88 -19.37
N GLY A 204 -36.41 -3.74 -20.37
CA GLY A 204 -37.81 -3.35 -20.16
C GLY A 204 -38.08 -1.84 -20.21
N GLY A 205 -37.05 -1.02 -20.46
CA GLY A 205 -37.16 0.44 -20.59
C GLY A 205 -36.69 1.20 -19.35
N GLY A 206 -36.30 2.46 -19.55
CA GLY A 206 -35.67 3.30 -18.52
C GLY A 206 -34.13 3.35 -18.64
N SER A 207 -33.53 4.31 -17.94
CA SER A 207 -32.07 4.51 -17.90
C SER A 207 -31.59 4.77 -16.48
N LEU A 208 -30.40 4.27 -16.19
CA LEU A 208 -29.61 4.61 -15.02
C LEU A 208 -28.62 5.71 -15.40
N ASP A 209 -28.58 6.80 -14.64
CA ASP A 209 -27.49 7.79 -14.66
C ASP A 209 -27.26 8.19 -13.20
N THR A 210 -26.19 7.67 -12.59
CA THR A 210 -25.90 7.89 -11.18
C THR A 210 -24.40 8.04 -10.95
N THR A 211 -24.02 8.79 -9.93
CA THR A 211 -22.65 8.87 -9.45
C THR A 211 -22.53 8.10 -8.14
N ALA A 212 -21.69 7.08 -8.13
CA ALA A 212 -21.34 6.32 -6.95
C ALA A 212 -20.01 6.80 -6.36
N ARG A 213 -19.83 6.57 -5.06
CA ARG A 213 -18.52 6.63 -4.39
C ARG A 213 -17.97 5.22 -4.35
N VAL A 214 -16.75 5.04 -4.82
CA VAL A 214 -16.07 3.73 -4.84
C VAL A 214 -14.79 3.84 -4.03
N THR A 215 -14.62 2.95 -3.07
CA THR A 215 -13.35 2.74 -2.35
C THR A 215 -12.85 1.34 -2.66
N THR A 216 -11.60 1.21 -3.04
CA THR A 216 -11.01 -0.08 -3.45
C THR A 216 -9.73 -0.32 -2.66
N GLY A 217 -9.63 -1.49 -2.03
CA GLY A 217 -8.42 -1.97 -1.36
C GLY A 217 -7.68 -2.96 -2.25
N TYR A 218 -6.36 -2.82 -2.33
CA TYR A 218 -5.49 -3.64 -3.15
C TYR A 218 -4.41 -4.28 -2.30
N ARG A 219 -3.98 -5.47 -2.75
CA ARG A 219 -2.84 -6.19 -2.18
C ARG A 219 -1.91 -6.61 -3.31
N ALA A 220 -0.61 -6.45 -3.10
CA ALA A 220 0.42 -7.00 -3.97
C ALA A 220 0.43 -8.53 -3.85
N ALA A 221 0.45 -9.21 -4.99
CA ALA A 221 0.49 -10.65 -5.13
C ALA A 221 1.66 -11.02 -6.06
N GLY A 222 2.88 -10.88 -5.54
CA GLY A 222 4.11 -11.02 -6.33
C GLY A 222 4.37 -9.78 -7.16
N ASP A 223 4.42 -9.93 -8.48
CA ASP A 223 4.65 -8.89 -9.48
C ASP A 223 3.36 -8.17 -9.93
N ARG A 224 2.20 -8.56 -9.40
CA ARG A 224 0.89 -8.02 -9.77
C ARG A 224 0.14 -7.48 -8.57
N TRP A 225 -0.76 -6.54 -8.81
CA TRP A 225 -1.73 -6.07 -7.84
C TRP A 225 -3.08 -6.76 -8.05
N GLN A 226 -3.81 -6.99 -6.97
CA GLN A 226 -5.18 -7.52 -7.03
C GLN A 226 -6.09 -6.72 -6.11
N ILE A 227 -7.36 -6.59 -6.50
CA ILE A 227 -8.39 -6.00 -5.66
C ILE A 227 -8.81 -7.04 -4.61
N VAL A 228 -8.64 -6.70 -3.34
CA VAL A 228 -9.03 -7.54 -2.19
C VAL A 228 -10.29 -7.03 -1.50
N HIS A 229 -10.62 -5.76 -1.68
CA HIS A 229 -11.84 -5.17 -1.16
C HIS A 229 -12.40 -4.11 -2.11
N GLN A 230 -13.71 -4.03 -2.23
CA GLN A 230 -14.36 -2.90 -2.89
C GLN A 230 -15.65 -2.53 -2.17
N HIS A 231 -15.87 -1.24 -1.96
CA HIS A 231 -17.10 -0.70 -1.44
C HIS A 231 -17.63 0.36 -2.39
N THR A 232 -18.80 0.08 -2.96
CA THR A 232 -19.54 0.99 -3.83
C THR A 232 -20.79 1.47 -3.11
N SER A 233 -21.03 2.77 -3.14
CA SER A 233 -22.23 3.36 -2.52
C SER A 233 -22.78 4.51 -3.36
N VAL A 234 -24.09 4.51 -3.58
CA VAL A 234 -24.79 5.60 -4.26
C VAL A 234 -25.44 6.53 -3.21
N PRO A 235 -25.53 7.84 -3.45
CA PRO A 235 -26.29 8.74 -2.61
C PRO A 235 -27.76 8.28 -2.55
N PHE A 236 -28.34 8.27 -1.37
CA PHE A 236 -29.77 8.04 -1.16
C PHE A 236 -30.43 9.35 -0.79
N ASP A 237 -31.49 9.73 -1.50
CA ASP A 237 -32.34 10.87 -1.12
C ASP A 237 -33.30 10.44 -0.02
N ALA A 238 -33.03 10.88 1.20
CA ALA A 238 -33.85 10.59 2.37
C ALA A 238 -35.09 11.49 2.49
N GLY A 239 -35.28 12.46 1.58
CA GLY A 239 -36.33 13.48 1.70
C GLY A 239 -36.12 14.43 2.90
N ILE A 240 -34.93 14.42 3.50
CA ILE A 240 -34.55 15.33 4.58
C ILE A 240 -34.04 16.61 3.92
N THR A 241 -34.90 17.62 3.86
CA THR A 241 -34.49 18.95 3.41
C THR A 241 -33.62 19.63 4.47
N ASP A 242 -32.67 20.45 4.04
CA ASP A 242 -31.73 21.23 4.87
C ASP A 242 -32.38 22.17 5.92
N ALA A 243 -33.71 22.20 6.00
CA ALA A 243 -34.47 22.98 6.96
C ALA A 243 -34.33 22.49 8.43
N GLY A 244 -33.62 21.38 8.68
CA GLY A 244 -33.46 20.79 10.01
C GLY A 244 -32.11 21.04 10.70
N VAL A 245 -31.11 21.64 10.04
CA VAL A 245 -29.73 21.72 10.57
C VAL A 245 -29.31 23.14 11.01
N THR A 246 -30.12 24.17 10.78
CA THR A 246 -29.83 25.54 11.23
C THR A 246 -30.86 26.05 12.24
N GLY A 247 -30.81 25.52 13.47
CA GLY A 247 -31.78 25.88 14.50
C GLY A 247 -31.38 25.63 15.94
N ALA A 248 -30.10 25.75 16.29
CA ALA A 248 -29.67 25.86 17.69
C ALA A 248 -28.51 26.85 17.82
N SER A 249 -28.80 28.11 17.48
CA SER A 249 -28.01 29.27 17.88
C SER A 249 -28.58 29.82 19.18
N ALA A 250 -27.82 29.66 20.26
CA ALA A 250 -27.67 30.53 21.43
C ALA A 250 -28.87 31.31 22.01
N ALA A 251 -29.10 31.04 23.31
CA ALA A 251 -29.45 31.96 24.39
C ALA A 251 -30.84 32.63 24.42
N GLY A 252 -31.51 32.45 25.57
CA GLY A 252 -32.72 33.14 25.99
C GLY A 252 -33.48 32.34 27.03
#